data_AF-A0A933FC56-F1
#
_entry.id   AF-A0A933FC56-F1
#
_cell.length_a   1.000
_cell.length_b   1.000
_cell.length_c   1.000
_cell.angle_alpha   90.00
_cell.angle_beta   90.00
_cell.angle_gamma   90.00
#
_symmetry.space_group_name_H-M   'P 1'
#
loop_
_entity.id
_entity.type
_entity.pdbx_description
1 polymer ?
#
loop_
_entity_poly.entity_id
_entity_poly.type
_entity_poly.pdbx_seq_one_letter_code
_entity_poly.pdbx_strand_id
1 'polypeptide(L)'
;MSVLSSRKHRLNVSDNPFVGVFISTDAGNTWEHRGWKEYIRTFYTEAGPDGVLWSACGNGVLRSTDGGKRWRITTGWDVTEVLKLDGDPSDPSTVYAA
;
A
#
# COMPACT_ATOMS: atom_id res chain seq x y z
N MET A 1 -10.68 -9.39 -1.24
CA MET A 1 -9.26 -9.08 -1.55
C MET A 1 -8.61 -8.67 -0.24
N SER A 2 -7.43 -9.22 0.07
CA SER A 2 -6.71 -8.90 1.31
C SER A 2 -5.43 -8.16 0.97
N VAL A 3 -5.11 -7.12 1.74
CA VAL A 3 -3.94 -6.26 1.54
C VAL A 3 -3.08 -6.32 2.80
N LEU A 4 -1.77 -6.54 2.62
CA LEU A 4 -0.83 -6.62 3.72
C LEU A 4 0.35 -5.67 3.49
N SER A 5 0.55 -4.76 4.46
CA SER A 5 1.72 -3.90 4.56
C SER A 5 2.77 -4.57 5.47
N SER A 6 3.92 -4.89 4.88
CA SER A 6 5.26 -5.11 5.48
C SER A 6 5.48 -5.88 6.80
N ARG A 7 4.53 -6.64 7.39
CA ARG A 7 4.88 -7.58 8.48
C ARG A 7 5.35 -8.93 7.96
N LYS A 8 6.62 -9.28 8.24
CA LYS A 8 7.30 -10.58 8.03
C LYS A 8 6.31 -11.75 7.90
N HIS A 9 5.83 -11.99 6.68
CA HIS A 9 5.30 -13.30 6.32
C HIS A 9 6.49 -14.10 5.79
N ARG A 10 6.69 -15.31 6.30
CA ARG A 10 7.61 -16.28 5.68
C ARG A 10 6.97 -16.75 4.38
N LEU A 11 7.08 -15.92 3.35
CA LEU A 11 6.99 -16.35 1.96
C LEU A 11 8.28 -17.16 1.73
N ASN A 12 8.13 -18.45 1.45
CA ASN A 12 9.21 -19.44 1.44
C ASN A 12 10.22 -19.29 0.27
N VAL A 13 10.74 -18.10 -0.03
CA VAL A 13 11.86 -17.94 -0.99
C VAL A 13 12.62 -16.62 -0.75
N SER A 14 13.90 -16.64 -1.09
CA SER A 14 14.96 -15.62 -0.89
C SER A 14 14.76 -14.25 -1.55
N ASP A 15 13.63 -13.99 -2.21
CA ASP A 15 13.41 -12.78 -3.03
C ASP A 15 12.26 -11.90 -2.49
N ASN A 16 12.11 -11.80 -1.18
CA ASN A 16 11.13 -10.87 -0.62
C ASN A 16 11.72 -9.44 -0.65
N PRO A 17 11.14 -8.48 -1.39
CA PRO A 17 11.58 -7.10 -1.33
C PRO A 17 11.51 -6.60 0.13
N PHE A 18 12.54 -5.88 0.56
CA PHE A 18 12.67 -5.39 1.95
C PHE A 18 11.46 -4.57 2.42
N VAL A 19 10.64 -4.07 1.48
CA VAL A 19 9.47 -3.20 1.69
C VAL A 19 8.43 -3.40 0.58
N GLY A 20 7.17 -3.08 0.85
CA GLY A 20 6.12 -2.99 -0.16
C GLY A 20 4.77 -3.55 0.26
N VAL A 21 3.84 -3.56 -0.70
CA VAL A 21 2.46 -4.04 -0.55
C VAL A 21 2.33 -5.42 -1.17
N PHE A 22 1.77 -6.36 -0.42
CA PHE A 22 1.39 -7.67 -0.92
C PHE A 22 -0.12 -7.79 -0.99
N ILE A 23 -0.60 -8.40 -2.07
CA ILE A 23 -2.02 -8.56 -2.35
C ILE A 23 -2.33 -10.03 -2.51
N SER A 24 -3.42 -10.45 -1.87
CA SER A 24 -4.02 -11.77 -2.08
C SER A 24 -5.42 -11.63 -2.67
N THR A 25 -5.69 -12.44 -3.68
CA THR A 25 -7.00 -12.58 -4.32
C THR A 25 -7.70 -13.91 -3.97
N ASP A 26 -7.07 -14.75 -3.16
CA ASP A 26 -7.51 -16.10 -2.83
C ASP A 26 -7.64 -16.32 -1.31
N ALA A 27 -8.18 -15.31 -0.62
CA ALA A 27 -8.43 -15.30 0.83
C ALA A 27 -7.16 -15.48 1.70
N GLY A 28 -6.00 -15.05 1.20
CA GLY A 28 -4.73 -15.06 1.92
C GLY A 28 -3.90 -16.33 1.70
N ASN A 29 -4.33 -17.24 0.81
CA ASN A 29 -3.60 -18.47 0.53
C ASN A 29 -2.31 -18.21 -0.26
N THR A 30 -2.34 -17.30 -1.24
CA THR A 30 -1.18 -16.82 -1.98
C THR A 30 -1.09 -15.30 -1.97
N TRP A 31 0.13 -14.78 -2.11
CA TRP A 31 0.45 -13.36 -2.03
C TRP A 31 1.39 -12.95 -3.16
N GLU A 32 1.06 -11.87 -3.83
CA GLU A 32 1.87 -11.28 -4.90
C GLU A 32 2.37 -9.90 -4.48
N HIS A 33 3.66 -9.60 -4.71
CA HIS A 33 4.17 -8.24 -4.52
C HIS A 33 3.57 -7.33 -5.57
N ARG A 34 2.83 -6.33 -5.11
CA ARG A 34 2.23 -5.28 -5.94
C ARG A 34 2.49 -3.90 -5.36
N GLY A 35 3.59 -3.76 -4.62
CA GLY A 35 4.03 -2.49 -4.08
C GLY A 35 4.76 -1.64 -5.11
N TRP A 36 5.11 -0.42 -4.69
CA TRP A 36 6.11 0.38 -5.40
C TRP A 36 7.41 -0.43 -5.57
N LYS A 37 8.03 -0.34 -6.75
CA LYS A 37 9.19 -1.18 -7.11
C LYS A 37 10.52 -0.67 -6.60
N GLU A 38 10.60 0.60 -6.20
CA GLU A 38 11.81 1.21 -5.64
C GLU A 38 11.82 1.18 -4.11
N TYR A 39 12.96 1.56 -3.52
CA TYR A 39 13.19 1.59 -2.08
C TYR A 39 12.44 2.73 -1.39
N ILE A 40 11.10 2.64 -1.37
CA ILE A 40 10.24 3.49 -0.57
C ILE A 40 9.63 2.64 0.54
N ARG A 41 9.95 2.98 1.78
CA ARG A 41 9.37 2.30 2.94
C ARG A 41 7.86 2.54 2.99
N THR A 42 7.09 1.48 3.12
CA THR A 42 5.63 1.53 3.34
C THR A 42 5.34 1.26 4.81
N PHE A 43 4.65 2.19 5.46
CA PHE A 43 4.26 2.10 6.87
C PHE A 43 2.88 1.50 7.03
N TYR A 44 1.92 1.97 6.23
CA TYR A 44 0.53 1.57 6.32
C TYR A 44 -0.08 1.52 4.92
N THR A 45 -1.05 0.62 4.71
CA THR A 45 -1.80 0.52 3.46
C THR A 45 -3.27 0.32 3.77
N GLU A 46 -4.11 1.11 3.11
CA GLU A 46 -5.56 1.07 3.18
C GLU A 46 -6.15 0.60 1.84
N ALA A 47 -7.24 -0.17 1.90
CA ALA A 47 -7.96 -0.62 0.72
C ALA A 47 -9.36 -0.03 0.70
N GLY A 48 -9.65 0.80 -0.30
CA GLY A 48 -10.99 1.32 -0.56
C GLY A 48 -11.92 0.27 -1.20
N PRO A 49 -13.24 0.49 -1.16
CA PRO A 49 -14.26 -0.46 -1.64
C PRO A 49 -14.16 -0.78 -3.14
N ASP A 50 -13.60 0.11 -3.96
CA ASP A 50 -13.43 -0.09 -5.41
C ASP A 50 -12.07 -0.71 -5.80
N GLY A 51 -11.32 -1.25 -4.83
CA GLY A 51 -9.98 -1.78 -5.07
C GLY A 51 -8.91 -0.70 -5.28
N VAL A 52 -9.25 0.57 -4.99
CA VAL A 52 -8.29 1.65 -4.83
C VAL A 52 -7.44 1.35 -3.60
N LEU A 53 -6.13 1.49 -3.73
CA LEU A 53 -5.19 1.31 -2.63
C LEU A 53 -4.50 2.62 -2.32
N TRP A 54 -4.29 2.87 -1.05
CA TRP A 54 -3.51 4.00 -0.55
C TRP A 54 -2.42 3.48 0.36
N SER A 55 -1.20 3.99 0.21
CA SER A 55 -0.06 3.62 1.04
C SER A 55 0.62 4.86 1.61
N ALA A 56 0.75 4.87 2.94
CA ALA A 56 1.55 5.80 3.70
C ALA A 56 3.01 5.36 3.65
N CYS A 57 3.88 6.24 3.16
CA CYS A 57 5.24 5.92 2.77
C CYS A 57 6.25 7.00 3.18
N GLY A 58 7.54 6.64 3.11
CA GLY A 58 8.66 7.56 3.37
C GLY A 58 8.93 8.59 2.26
N ASN A 59 7.90 8.91 1.46
CA ASN A 59 7.85 9.97 0.44
C ASN A 59 6.39 10.46 0.29
N GLY A 60 5.64 10.42 1.38
CA GLY A 60 4.23 10.79 1.45
C GLY A 60 3.28 9.66 1.03
N VAL A 61 2.23 9.98 0.26
CA VAL A 61 1.13 9.04 -0.01
C VAL A 61 1.16 8.54 -1.45
N LEU A 62 1.23 7.21 -1.61
CA LEU A 62 1.07 6.53 -2.88
C LEU A 62 -0.38 6.07 -3.06
N ARG A 63 -0.93 6.23 -4.27
CA ARG A 63 -2.26 5.74 -4.65
C ARG A 63 -2.18 4.80 -5.85
N SER A 64 -2.93 3.71 -5.79
CA SER A 64 -3.19 2.84 -6.95
C SER A 64 -4.69 2.74 -7.19
N THR A 65 -5.10 2.77 -8.46
CA THR A 65 -6.51 2.58 -8.89
C THR A 65 -6.69 1.29 -9.69
N ASP A 66 -5.68 0.43 -9.74
CA ASP A 66 -5.66 -0.80 -10.54
C ASP A 66 -5.20 -2.02 -9.73
N GLY A 67 -5.45 -2.00 -8.41
CA GLY A 67 -5.12 -3.09 -7.49
C GLY A 67 -3.62 -3.30 -7.33
N GLY A 68 -2.85 -2.21 -7.24
CA GLY A 68 -1.41 -2.19 -6.98
C GLY A 68 -0.53 -2.42 -8.21
N LYS A 69 -1.08 -2.47 -9.44
CA LYS A 69 -0.26 -2.66 -10.64
C LYS A 69 0.54 -1.41 -10.99
N ARG A 70 -0.07 -0.24 -10.77
CA ARG A 70 0.55 1.08 -10.94
C ARG A 70 0.22 1.95 -9.75
N TRP A 71 1.16 2.82 -9.40
CA TRP A 71 1.07 3.71 -8.27
C TRP A 71 1.41 5.14 -8.70
N ARG A 72 0.87 6.13 -8.00
CA ARG A 72 1.18 7.56 -8.17
C ARG A 72 1.41 8.19 -6.80
N ILE A 73 2.42 9.05 -6.69
CA ILE A 73 2.58 9.93 -5.54
C ILE A 73 1.48 10.99 -5.61
N THR A 74 0.81 11.24 -4.49
CA THR A 74 -0.31 12.19 -4.37
C THR A 74 0.02 13.40 -3.52
N THR A 75 1.15 13.36 -2.82
CA THR A 75 1.68 14.44 -1.98
C THR A 75 2.72 15.27 -2.70
N GLY A 76 2.98 16.48 -2.19
CA GLY A 76 4.06 17.34 -2.63
C GLY A 76 5.44 16.84 -2.19
N TRP A 77 6.49 17.50 -2.69
CA TRP A 77 7.90 17.21 -2.40
C TRP A 77 8.30 17.53 -0.95
N ASP A 78 7.52 18.37 -0.28
CA ASP A 78 7.68 18.82 1.09
C ASP A 78 7.21 17.79 2.13
N VAL A 79 6.49 16.74 1.69
CA VAL A 79 6.06 15.64 2.55
C VAL A 79 7.09 14.53 2.54
N THR A 80 7.88 14.44 3.60
CA THR A 80 8.95 13.44 3.73
C THR A 80 8.43 12.08 4.18
N GLU A 81 7.36 12.04 4.99
CA GLU A 81 6.86 10.80 5.56
C GLU A 81 5.38 10.95 5.92
N VAL A 82 4.62 9.89 5.66
CA VAL A 82 3.28 9.70 6.21
C VAL A 82 3.28 8.33 6.87
N LEU A 83 2.77 8.25 8.09
CA LEU A 83 2.86 7.04 8.90
C LEU A 83 1.54 6.27 8.92
N LYS A 84 0.42 6.99 8.78
CA LYS A 84 -0.90 6.40 8.85
C LYS A 84 -1.86 7.02 7.83
N LEU A 85 -2.81 6.20 7.40
CA LEU A 85 -3.98 6.62 6.65
C LEU A 85 -5.25 6.22 7.41
N ASP A 86 -6.32 6.97 7.20
CA ASP A 86 -7.66 6.62 7.64
C ASP A 86 -8.67 6.94 6.53
N GLY A 87 -9.37 5.93 6.03
CA GLY A 87 -10.37 6.13 4.97
C GLY A 87 -11.61 6.83 5.51
N ASP A 88 -12.17 7.76 4.74
CA ASP A 88 -13.46 8.36 5.12
C ASP A 88 -14.57 7.31 4.95
N PRO A 89 -15.28 6.92 6.03
CA PRO A 89 -16.33 5.90 5.94
C PRO A 89 -17.56 6.37 5.15
N SER A 90 -17.71 7.69 4.96
CA SER A 90 -18.81 8.30 4.20
C SER A 90 -18.44 8.61 2.75
N ASP A 91 -17.14 8.70 2.43
CA ASP A 91 -16.63 8.94 1.09
C ASP A 91 -15.40 8.05 0.77
N PRO A 92 -15.61 6.93 0.06
CA PRO A 92 -14.55 6.02 -0.39
C PRO A 92 -13.41 6.67 -1.20
N SER A 93 -13.62 7.87 -1.74
CA SER A 93 -12.62 8.60 -2.51
C SER A 93 -11.69 9.46 -1.64
N THR A 94 -12.01 9.62 -0.35
CA THR A 94 -11.29 10.44 0.60
C THR A 94 -10.51 9.60 1.61
N VAL A 95 -9.27 10.01 1.88
CA VAL A 95 -8.40 9.43 2.92
C VAL A 95 -7.69 10.55 3.67
N TYR A 96 -7.63 10.42 4.99
CA TYR A 96 -6.88 11.32 5.86
C TYR A 96 -5.48 10.74 6.10
N ALA A 97 -4.47 11.59 6.15
CA ALA A 97 -3.07 11.21 6.34
C ALA A 97 -2.48 11.89 7.58
N ALA A 98 -1.68 11.15 8.35
CA ALA A 98 -0.96 11.64 9.54
C ALA A 98 0.43 10.99 9.69
#